data_AF-A0A9P8N8R3-F1
#
_entry.id   AF-A0A9P8N8R3-F1
#
_cell.length_a   1.000
_cell.length_b   1.000
_cell.length_c   1.000
_cell.angle_alpha   90.00
_cell.angle_beta   90.00
_cell.angle_gamma   90.00
#
_symmetry.space_group_name_H-M   'P 1'
#
loop_
_entity.id
_entity.type
_entity.pdbx_description
1 polymer ?
#
loop_
_entity_poly.entity_id
_entity_poly.type
_entity_poly.pdbx_seq_one_letter_code
_entity_poly.pdbx_strand_id
1 'polypeptide(L)'
;MQSTVGRKAPGGRTDFVMYADVVFVTYTRSRVHDKEEFHRCLRHSVADSLSRVKATSKVTVDVFGSRELHEDGTPHYHVVLRFSKRVYWPRARLSLSVWILVGDKRVVDTHSINIKKKRHGESVAEFLYSVQTYVAKGGDVFGNWIGGRTVLASGFGPGPALVSGGGMGGQ
;
A
#
# COMPACT_ATOMS: atom_id res chain seq x y z
N MET A 1 -15.76 8.18 40.58
CA MET A 1 -15.08 7.30 39.60
C MET A 1 -16.10 6.92 38.54
N GLN A 2 -16.07 7.55 37.36
CA GLN A 2 -17.01 7.24 36.27
C GLN A 2 -16.25 6.53 35.14
N SER A 3 -16.68 5.30 34.89
CA SER A 3 -16.19 4.39 33.87
C SER A 3 -16.72 4.82 32.51
N THR A 4 -15.86 5.28 31.60
CA THR A 4 -16.25 5.61 30.23
C THR A 4 -16.35 4.34 29.39
N VAL A 5 -17.60 3.94 29.16
CA VAL A 5 -18.01 2.87 28.24
C VAL A 5 -17.60 3.24 26.82
N GLY A 6 -16.67 2.48 26.24
CA GLY A 6 -16.32 2.58 24.82
C GLY A 6 -17.52 2.22 23.94
N ARG A 7 -18.02 3.16 23.14
CA ARG A 7 -19.09 2.91 22.17
C ARG A 7 -18.55 1.97 21.07
N LYS A 8 -19.10 0.75 21.02
CA LYS A 8 -18.90 -0.22 19.94
C LYS A 8 -19.49 0.35 18.65
N ALA A 9 -18.69 0.43 17.59
CA ALA A 9 -19.20 0.71 16.25
C ALA A 9 -20.14 -0.44 15.81
N PRO A 10 -21.23 -0.15 15.07
CA PRO A 10 -22.14 -1.19 14.61
C PRO A 10 -21.45 -2.01 13.51
N GLY A 11 -21.40 -3.32 13.69
CA GLY A 11 -20.72 -4.27 12.80
C GLY A 11 -19.38 -4.73 13.37
N GLY A 12 -19.38 -5.90 14.03
CA GLY A 12 -18.28 -6.49 14.80
C GLY A 12 -16.98 -6.84 14.07
N ARG A 13 -16.55 -6.06 13.08
CA ARG A 13 -15.17 -6.09 12.57
C ARG A 13 -14.31 -5.25 13.52
N THR A 14 -13.47 -5.91 14.30
CA THR A 14 -12.33 -5.26 14.95
C THR A 14 -11.54 -4.51 13.88
N ASP A 15 -11.40 -3.19 14.05
CA ASP A 15 -10.70 -2.34 13.10
C ASP A 15 -9.24 -2.81 12.95
N PHE A 16 -8.65 -2.67 11.76
CA PHE A 16 -7.30 -3.16 11.53
C PHE A 16 -6.31 -2.21 12.21
N VAL A 17 -5.55 -2.74 13.18
CA VAL A 17 -4.48 -1.99 13.85
C VAL A 17 -3.22 -2.06 13.00
N MET A 18 -2.75 -0.89 12.56
CA MET A 18 -1.51 -0.74 11.80
C MET A 18 -0.42 -0.18 12.70
N TYR A 19 0.74 -0.83 12.70
CA TYR A 19 1.99 -0.28 13.19
C TYR A 19 3.08 -0.60 12.16
N ALA A 20 3.35 0.34 11.26
CA ALA A 20 4.23 0.11 10.11
C ALA A 20 4.77 1.43 9.53
N ASP A 21 5.93 1.35 8.90
CA ASP A 21 6.55 2.39 8.06
C ASP A 21 6.33 2.14 6.57
N VAL A 22 5.97 0.91 6.18
CA VAL A 22 5.59 0.57 4.79
C VAL A 22 4.37 -0.33 4.78
N VAL A 23 3.42 -0.04 3.87
CA VAL A 23 2.21 -0.84 3.67
C VAL A 23 1.82 -0.92 2.20
N PHE A 24 1.20 -2.03 1.84
CA PHE A 24 0.48 -2.20 0.58
C PHE A 24 -1.02 -2.14 0.85
N VAL A 25 -1.74 -1.34 0.07
CA VAL A 25 -3.16 -1.09 0.22
C VAL A 25 -3.85 -1.37 -1.11
N THR A 26 -4.98 -2.07 -1.05
CA THR A 26 -5.85 -2.27 -2.20
C THR A 26 -7.19 -1.62 -1.94
N TYR A 27 -7.59 -0.72 -2.82
CA TYR A 27 -8.89 -0.06 -2.81
C TYR A 27 -9.73 -0.70 -3.91
N THR A 28 -10.72 -1.48 -3.53
CA THR A 28 -11.62 -2.16 -4.48
C THR A 28 -12.90 -1.37 -4.63
N ARG A 29 -13.52 -1.45 -5.81
CA ARG A 29 -14.76 -0.71 -6.13
C ARG A 29 -14.65 0.79 -5.89
N SER A 30 -13.56 1.39 -6.36
CA SER A 30 -13.40 2.85 -6.29
C SER A 30 -14.42 3.51 -7.21
N ARG A 31 -14.91 4.70 -6.83
CA ARG A 31 -15.76 5.57 -7.65
C ARG A 31 -14.92 6.53 -8.51
N VAL A 32 -13.64 6.68 -8.16
CA VAL A 32 -12.73 7.56 -8.90
C VAL A 32 -12.14 6.80 -10.06
N HIS A 33 -12.54 7.16 -11.27
CA HIS A 33 -12.02 6.52 -12.48
C HIS A 33 -10.64 7.04 -12.85
N ASP A 34 -10.37 8.34 -12.70
CA ASP A 34 -9.07 8.90 -13.06
C ASP A 34 -8.01 8.63 -11.98
N LYS A 35 -6.86 8.07 -12.39
CA LYS A 35 -5.83 7.66 -11.44
C LYS A 35 -5.12 8.84 -10.78
N GLU A 36 -4.99 9.97 -11.48
CA GLU A 36 -4.30 11.14 -10.94
C GLU A 36 -5.20 11.89 -9.96
N GLU A 37 -6.50 11.93 -10.23
CA GLU A 37 -7.51 12.35 -9.27
C GLU A 37 -7.47 11.47 -8.01
N PHE A 38 -7.49 10.14 -8.18
CA PHE A 38 -7.40 9.21 -7.07
C PHE A 38 -6.13 9.45 -6.24
N HIS A 39 -4.98 9.57 -6.92
CA HIS A 39 -3.69 9.83 -6.30
C HIS A 39 -3.70 11.14 -5.50
N ARG A 40 -4.24 12.22 -6.06
CA ARG A 40 -4.41 13.51 -5.37
C ARG A 40 -5.30 13.37 -4.13
N CYS A 41 -6.47 12.77 -4.25
CA CYS A 41 -7.41 12.56 -3.14
C CYS A 41 -6.80 11.70 -2.04
N LEU A 42 -6.08 10.64 -2.40
CA LEU A 42 -5.37 9.78 -1.46
C LEU A 42 -4.31 10.55 -0.69
N ARG A 43 -3.44 11.31 -1.38
CA ARG A 43 -2.39 12.11 -0.73
C ARG A 43 -2.97 13.10 0.27
N HIS A 44 -4.02 13.82 -0.12
CA HIS A 44 -4.72 14.76 0.78
C HIS A 44 -5.33 14.04 1.98
N SER A 45 -5.99 12.90 1.77
CA SER A 45 -6.66 12.15 2.85
C SER A 45 -5.69 11.55 3.86
N VAL A 46 -4.56 11.04 3.38
CA VAL A 46 -3.48 10.53 4.24
C VAL A 46 -2.80 11.66 4.99
N ALA A 47 -2.53 12.80 4.35
CA ALA A 47 -1.96 13.98 5.01
C ALA A 47 -2.86 14.52 6.13
N ASP A 48 -4.18 14.61 5.90
CA ASP A 48 -5.19 14.95 6.91
C ASP A 48 -5.16 13.94 8.08
N SER A 49 -5.08 12.64 7.78
CA SER A 49 -5.00 11.61 8.83
C SER A 49 -3.72 11.67 9.65
N LEU A 50 -2.58 12.00 9.04
CA LEU A 50 -1.30 12.16 9.72
C LEU A 50 -1.26 13.42 10.59
N SER A 51 -1.89 14.52 10.17
CA SER A 51 -1.87 15.80 10.90
C SER A 51 -2.72 15.79 12.17
N ARG A 52 -3.77 14.95 12.22
CA ARG A 52 -4.66 14.79 13.39
C ARG A 52 -3.99 14.25 14.64
N VAL A 53 -2.87 13.54 14.49
CA VAL A 53 -2.13 12.95 15.60
C VAL A 53 -0.79 13.66 15.72
N LYS A 54 -0.54 14.31 16.87
CA LYS A 54 0.69 15.08 17.14
C LYS A 54 1.97 14.27 16.87
N ALA A 55 1.96 12.97 17.17
CA ALA A 55 3.10 12.08 16.95
C ALA A 55 3.43 11.87 15.45
N THR A 56 2.46 12.05 14.56
CA THR A 56 2.61 11.82 13.11
C THR A 56 2.53 13.09 12.27
N SER A 57 2.37 14.28 12.88
CA SER A 57 2.15 15.54 12.15
C SER A 57 3.33 15.97 11.25
N LYS A 58 4.54 15.48 11.52
CA LYS A 58 5.75 15.71 10.71
C LYS A 58 6.14 14.50 9.83
N VAL A 59 5.31 13.46 9.81
CA VAL A 59 5.57 12.28 8.98
C VAL A 59 5.18 12.62 7.54
N THR A 60 6.07 12.32 6.61
CA THR A 60 5.82 12.42 5.18
C THR A 60 5.47 11.04 4.63
N VAL A 61 4.78 11.01 3.50
CA VAL A 61 4.39 9.78 2.82
C VAL A 61 4.78 9.84 1.34
N ASP A 62 5.49 8.82 0.90
CA ASP A 62 5.71 8.52 -0.51
C ASP A 62 4.63 7.54 -0.98
N VAL A 63 4.16 7.75 -2.21
CA VAL A 63 3.06 6.99 -2.80
C VAL A 63 3.48 6.53 -4.19
N PHE A 64 3.29 5.23 -4.44
CA PHE A 64 3.36 4.63 -5.77
C PHE A 64 2.21 3.66 -5.93
N GLY A 65 1.55 3.65 -7.08
CA GLY A 65 0.40 2.79 -7.28
C GLY A 65 0.06 2.56 -8.74
N SER A 66 -0.95 1.74 -8.95
CA SER A 66 -1.55 1.49 -10.25
C SER A 66 -3.06 1.42 -10.17
N ARG A 67 -3.71 1.69 -11.30
CA ARG A 67 -5.12 1.44 -11.55
C ARG A 67 -5.24 0.13 -12.33
N GLU A 68 -6.16 -0.72 -11.91
CA GLU A 68 -6.59 -1.93 -12.59
C GLU A 68 -8.10 -1.81 -12.82
N LEU A 69 -8.58 -2.14 -14.01
CA LEU A 69 -10.02 -2.16 -14.29
C LEU A 69 -10.52 -3.60 -14.15
N HIS A 70 -11.61 -3.78 -13.41
CA HIS A 70 -12.37 -5.04 -13.41
C HIS A 70 -13.11 -5.20 -14.75
N GLU A 71 -13.59 -6.41 -15.03
CA GLU A 71 -14.34 -6.71 -16.26
C GLU A 71 -15.57 -5.81 -16.45
N ASP A 72 -16.16 -5.35 -15.34
CA ASP A 72 -17.29 -4.43 -15.29
C ASP A 72 -16.89 -2.94 -15.46
N GLY A 73 -15.61 -2.66 -15.70
CA GLY A 73 -15.05 -1.31 -15.81
C GLY A 73 -14.83 -0.62 -14.46
N THR A 74 -15.12 -1.27 -13.33
CA THR A 74 -14.93 -0.69 -12.00
C THR A 74 -13.44 -0.59 -11.67
N PRO A 75 -12.92 0.58 -11.27
CA PRO A 75 -11.51 0.75 -10.95
C PRO A 75 -11.13 0.15 -9.60
N HIS A 76 -10.00 -0.54 -9.60
CA HIS A 76 -9.28 -1.07 -8.45
C HIS A 76 -7.90 -0.41 -8.37
N TYR A 77 -7.51 0.03 -7.18
CA TYR A 77 -6.21 0.66 -6.98
C TYR A 77 -5.31 -0.17 -6.09
N HIS A 78 -4.11 -0.44 -6.57
CA HIS A 78 -3.04 -1.12 -5.85
C HIS A 78 -1.96 -0.10 -5.50
N VAL A 79 -1.76 0.15 -4.20
CA VAL A 79 -0.93 1.26 -3.74
C VAL A 79 0.06 0.82 -2.69
N VAL A 80 1.33 1.18 -2.87
CA VAL A 80 2.33 1.11 -1.81
C VAL A 80 2.52 2.50 -1.19
N LEU A 81 2.56 2.53 0.14
CA LEU A 81 2.79 3.73 0.93
C LEU A 81 4.05 3.52 1.76
N ARG A 82 4.97 4.49 1.73
CA ARG A 82 6.12 4.53 2.62
C ARG A 82 6.06 5.80 3.45
N PHE A 83 5.99 5.63 4.76
CA PHE A 83 6.04 6.70 5.73
C PHE A 83 7.49 6.98 6.14
N SER A 84 7.84 8.23 6.40
CA SER A 84 9.19 8.58 6.89
C SER A 84 9.48 8.08 8.30
N LYS A 85 8.45 7.68 9.05
CA LYS A 85 8.54 7.02 10.36
C LYS A 85 7.42 5.98 10.49
N ARG A 86 7.59 5.03 11.41
CA ARG A 86 6.51 4.08 11.75
C ARG A 86 5.28 4.82 12.27
N VAL A 87 4.13 4.50 11.69
CA VAL A 87 2.83 5.08 12.04
C VAL A 87 2.01 4.04 12.80
N TYR A 88 1.44 4.45 13.93
CA TYR A 88 0.44 3.68 14.67
C TYR A 88 -0.96 4.21 14.38
N TRP A 89 -1.80 3.39 13.74
CA TRP A 89 -3.21 3.67 13.52
C TRP A 89 -4.08 2.52 14.04
N PRO A 90 -4.80 2.70 15.16
CA PRO A 90 -5.70 1.67 15.69
C PRO A 90 -6.93 1.45 14.80
N ARG A 91 -7.21 2.41 13.90
CA ARG A 91 -8.31 2.38 12.94
C ARG A 91 -7.79 2.61 11.52
N ALA A 92 -6.85 1.77 11.08
CA ALA A 92 -6.07 2.04 9.88
C ALA A 92 -6.91 2.18 8.62
N ARG A 93 -8.01 1.43 8.48
CA ARG A 93 -8.90 1.59 7.31
C ARG A 93 -9.53 2.97 7.26
N LEU A 94 -9.92 3.53 8.40
CA LEU A 94 -10.45 4.89 8.49
C LEU A 94 -9.37 5.93 8.18
N SER A 95 -8.16 5.74 8.70
CA SER A 95 -7.02 6.63 8.44
C SER A 95 -6.51 6.58 7.00
N LEU A 96 -6.74 5.46 6.30
CA LEU A 96 -6.42 5.27 4.89
C LEU A 96 -7.61 5.51 3.96
N SER A 97 -8.77 5.92 4.48
CA SER A 97 -9.93 6.25 3.64
C SER A 97 -9.59 7.37 2.67
N VAL A 98 -9.87 7.15 1.39
CA VAL A 98 -9.81 8.21 0.38
C VAL A 98 -11.10 9.00 0.45
N TRP A 99 -11.00 10.29 0.76
CA TRP A 99 -12.14 11.19 0.76
C TRP A 99 -12.20 11.94 -0.57
N ILE A 100 -13.38 11.93 -1.18
CA ILE A 100 -13.68 12.56 -2.46
C ILE A 100 -14.83 13.55 -2.28
N LEU A 101 -14.97 14.46 -3.24
CA LEU A 101 -16.13 15.35 -3.32
C LEU A 101 -17.12 14.79 -4.35
N VAL A 102 -18.38 14.66 -3.94
CA VAL A 102 -19.49 14.32 -4.83
C VAL A 102 -20.51 15.44 -4.69
N GLY A 103 -20.53 16.34 -5.68
CA GLY A 103 -21.12 17.67 -5.51
C GLY A 103 -20.43 18.40 -4.34
N ASP A 104 -21.22 18.94 -3.41
CA ASP A 104 -20.70 19.67 -2.25
C ASP A 104 -20.42 18.79 -1.02
N LYS A 105 -20.58 17.46 -1.15
CA LYS A 105 -20.45 16.54 -0.01
C LYS A 105 -19.13 15.80 -0.05
N ARG A 106 -18.38 15.86 1.06
CA ARG A 106 -17.19 15.02 1.28
C ARG A 106 -17.65 13.62 1.69
N VAL A 107 -17.33 12.62 0.87
CA VAL A 107 -17.68 11.21 1.10
C VAL A 107 -16.45 10.31 0.99
N VAL A 108 -16.52 9.13 1.59
CA VAL A 108 -15.46 8.11 1.41
C VAL A 108 -15.66 7.47 0.04
N ASP A 109 -14.60 7.40 -0.76
CA ASP A 109 -14.56 6.76 -2.07
C ASP A 109 -15.03 5.30 -1.99
N THR A 110 -14.28 4.47 -1.26
CA THR A 110 -14.62 3.07 -1.02
C THR A 110 -14.35 2.69 0.44
N HIS A 111 -15.21 1.82 0.98
CA HIS A 111 -15.00 1.18 2.27
C HIS A 111 -14.29 -0.18 2.13
N SER A 112 -14.09 -0.66 0.91
CA SER A 112 -13.49 -1.96 0.61
C SER A 112 -11.97 -1.85 0.48
N ILE A 113 -11.34 -1.57 1.63
CA ILE A 113 -9.89 -1.34 1.77
C ILE A 113 -9.23 -2.57 2.39
N ASN A 114 -8.32 -3.19 1.65
CA ASN A 114 -7.45 -4.26 2.13
C ASN A 114 -6.04 -3.72 2.41
N ILE A 115 -5.46 -4.09 3.56
CA ILE A 115 -4.15 -3.59 4.00
C ILE A 115 -3.24 -4.79 4.23
N LYS A 116 -2.05 -4.79 3.63
CA LYS A 116 -0.97 -5.75 3.88
C LYS A 116 0.26 -5.02 4.38
N LYS A 117 0.86 -5.53 5.45
CA LYS A 117 2.15 -5.07 5.98
C LYS A 117 3.26 -5.97 5.45
N LYS A 118 4.50 -5.50 5.50
CA LYS A 118 5.67 -6.38 5.33
C LYS A 118 5.64 -7.52 6.35
N ARG A 119 6.21 -8.67 5.98
CA ARG A 119 6.35 -9.81 6.89
C ARG A 119 7.39 -9.54 7.98
N HIS A 120 7.33 -10.33 9.05
CA HIS A 120 8.42 -10.36 10.03
C HIS A 120 9.70 -10.89 9.36
N GLY A 121 10.85 -10.29 9.61
CA GLY A 121 12.13 -10.65 8.97
C GLY A 121 12.35 -10.09 7.56
N GLU A 122 11.29 -9.84 6.78
CA GLU A 122 11.39 -9.24 5.44
C GLU A 122 11.93 -7.80 5.51
N SER A 123 12.91 -7.49 4.66
CA SER A 123 13.48 -6.15 4.59
C SER A 123 12.51 -5.16 3.91
N VAL A 124 12.62 -3.87 4.22
CA VAL A 124 11.80 -2.84 3.56
C VAL A 124 12.09 -2.80 2.05
N ALA A 125 13.35 -2.97 1.66
CA ALA A 125 13.75 -2.97 0.25
C ALA A 125 13.13 -4.14 -0.53
N GLU A 126 13.17 -5.35 0.04
CA GLU A 126 12.56 -6.55 -0.55
C GLU A 126 11.04 -6.38 -0.69
N PHE A 127 10.37 -5.92 0.36
CA PHE A 127 8.93 -5.65 0.33
C PHE A 127 8.57 -4.63 -0.76
N LEU A 128 9.26 -3.47 -0.77
CA LEU A 128 9.03 -2.41 -1.74
C LEU A 128 9.26 -2.89 -3.17
N TYR A 129 10.33 -3.63 -3.43
CA TYR A 129 10.62 -4.14 -4.77
C TYR A 129 9.55 -5.12 -5.25
N SER A 130 9.20 -6.11 -4.43
CA SER A 130 8.20 -7.13 -4.75
C SER A 130 6.83 -6.49 -5.04
N VAL A 131 6.36 -5.60 -4.16
CA VAL A 131 5.07 -4.93 -4.31
C VAL A 131 5.06 -3.97 -5.49
N GLN A 132 6.09 -3.14 -5.68
CA GLN A 132 6.12 -2.18 -6.78
C GLN A 132 6.22 -2.86 -8.14
N THR A 133 6.92 -4.00 -8.22
CA THR A 133 6.96 -4.83 -9.42
C THR A 133 5.57 -5.41 -9.74
N TYR A 134 4.86 -5.89 -8.71
CA TYR A 134 3.47 -6.34 -8.85
C TYR A 134 2.55 -5.20 -9.34
N VAL A 135 2.63 -4.03 -8.71
CA VAL A 135 1.83 -2.83 -9.05
C VAL A 135 2.09 -2.38 -10.49
N ALA A 136 3.35 -2.36 -10.92
CA ALA A 136 3.74 -1.87 -12.24
C ALA A 136 3.37 -2.82 -13.39
N LYS A 137 2.99 -4.08 -13.11
CA LYS A 137 2.72 -5.10 -14.13
C LYS A 137 1.63 -4.68 -15.13
N GLY A 138 0.64 -3.89 -14.69
CA GLY A 138 -0.46 -3.42 -15.53
C GLY A 138 -0.19 -2.16 -16.37
N GLY A 139 0.98 -1.51 -16.21
CA GLY A 139 1.37 -0.32 -16.96
C GLY A 139 0.67 1.00 -16.59
N ASP A 140 -0.55 0.95 -16.06
CA ASP A 140 -1.32 2.14 -15.68
C ASP A 140 -0.97 2.65 -14.26
N VAL A 141 0.26 3.14 -14.12
CA VAL A 141 0.86 3.55 -12.83
C VAL A 141 0.73 5.05 -12.55
N PHE A 142 0.87 5.43 -11.28
CA PHE A 142 0.95 6.82 -10.79
C PHE A 142 1.92 6.93 -9.61
N GLY A 143 2.35 8.17 -9.33
CA GLY A 143 3.36 8.44 -8.32
C GLY A 143 4.77 8.03 -8.76
N ASN A 144 5.73 8.14 -7.84
CA ASN A 144 7.14 7.86 -8.12
C ASN A 144 7.57 6.56 -7.44
N TRP A 145 8.35 5.75 -8.15
CA TRP A 145 8.95 4.55 -7.60
C TRP A 145 9.74 4.87 -6.32
N ILE A 146 9.41 4.15 -5.25
CA ILE A 146 9.89 4.37 -3.88
C ILE A 146 11.15 3.54 -3.64
N GLY A 147 12.27 4.22 -3.40
CA GLY A 147 13.59 3.60 -3.29
C GLY A 147 14.10 3.19 -4.67
N GLY A 148 15.20 3.81 -5.13
CA GLY A 148 15.65 3.72 -6.53
C GLY A 148 15.56 2.31 -7.15
N ARG A 149 15.24 2.25 -8.44
CA ARG A 149 15.07 0.98 -9.20
C ARG A 149 16.30 0.06 -9.14
N THR A 150 17.44 0.61 -8.73
CA THR A 150 18.77 -0.02 -8.70
C THR A 150 19.02 -0.94 -7.49
N VAL A 151 18.15 -1.00 -6.47
CA VAL A 151 18.56 -1.61 -5.17
C VAL A 151 18.59 -3.15 -5.15
N LEU A 152 18.07 -3.87 -6.15
CA LEU A 152 18.11 -5.36 -6.15
C LEU A 152 18.62 -6.01 -7.45
N ALA A 153 19.01 -5.25 -8.47
CA ALA A 153 19.61 -5.84 -9.68
C ALA A 153 21.02 -6.42 -9.43
N SER A 154 21.62 -6.17 -8.27
CA SER A 154 22.98 -6.59 -7.90
C SER A 154 23.06 -7.65 -6.80
N GLY A 155 21.93 -8.20 -6.32
CA GLY A 155 21.91 -9.09 -5.14
C GLY A 155 21.41 -10.52 -5.37
N PHE A 156 20.74 -10.81 -6.50
CA PHE A 156 20.26 -12.15 -6.84
C PHE A 156 20.72 -12.48 -8.28
N GLY A 157 21.98 -12.86 -8.42
CA GLY A 157 22.42 -13.57 -9.62
C GLY A 157 21.72 -14.93 -9.67
N PRO A 158 21.43 -15.48 -10.87
CA PRO A 158 21.06 -16.88 -10.98
C PRO A 158 22.21 -17.70 -10.35
N GLY A 159 21.87 -18.57 -9.40
CA GLY A 159 22.83 -19.49 -8.80
C GLY A 159 23.56 -20.29 -9.88
N PRO A 160 24.79 -20.75 -9.61
CA PRO A 160 25.59 -21.45 -10.60
C PRO A 160 24.79 -22.64 -11.14
N ALA A 161 24.62 -22.66 -12.46
CA ALA A 161 24.13 -23.83 -13.15
C ALA A 161 25.09 -24.98 -12.82
N LEU A 162 24.60 -25.94 -12.03
CA LEU A 162 25.11 -27.29 -12.01
C LEU A 162 25.02 -27.82 -13.45
N VAL A 163 26.14 -27.80 -14.17
CA VAL A 163 26.33 -28.67 -15.32
C VAL A 163 27.10 -29.89 -14.82
N SER A 164 26.30 -30.91 -14.56
CA SER A 164 26.70 -32.31 -14.48
C SER A 164 27.36 -32.73 -15.79
N GLY A 165 28.57 -33.28 -15.70
CA GLY A 165 29.26 -33.94 -16.80
C GLY A 165 30.03 -35.15 -16.29
N GLY A 166 29.32 -36.25 -16.00
CA GLY A 166 29.91 -37.58 -16.16
C GLY A 166 30.11 -37.84 -17.67
N GLY A 167 30.92 -38.77 -18.14
CA GLY A 167 31.69 -39.84 -17.53
C GLY A 167 32.44 -40.56 -18.67
N MET A 168 33.21 -41.55 -18.27
CA MET A 168 34.20 -42.33 -19.02
C MET A 168 33.80 -42.95 -20.38
N GLY A 169 34.84 -43.21 -21.19
CA GLY A 169 34.91 -44.23 -22.25
C GLY A 169 35.93 -43.77 -23.31
N GLY A 170 37.07 -44.41 -23.58
CA GLY A 170 37.42 -45.83 -23.46
C GLY A 170 37.68 -46.37 -24.88
N GLN A 171 38.91 -46.21 -25.37
CA GLN A 171 39.73 -47.16 -26.14
C GLN A 171 41.04 -46.48 -26.57
#